data_AF-S4R653-F1
#
_entry.id   AF-S4R653-F1
#
_cell.length_a   1.000
_cell.length_b   1.000
_cell.length_c   1.000
_cell.angle_alpha   90.00
_cell.angle_beta   90.00
_cell.angle_gamma   90.00
#
_symmetry.space_group_name_H-M   'P 1'
#
loop_
_entity.id
_entity.type
_entity.pdbx_description
1 polymer ?
#
loop_
_entity_poly.entity_id
_entity_poly.type
_entity_poly.pdbx_seq_one_letter_code
_entity_poly.pdbx_strand_id
1 'polypeptide(L)'
;CVPQTFTAWCNSHLRKAGTQIDSIDEDFRDGLKLMLLLEVISSERLPKPEKGKMRVHKINNVNKALDFIASKGVKLVSIGAEEIVDGNTKMTLGMIWTIILRFAIQDISIENTSAKEGLLLWCQRKTAPYKNVNVQNFHTSWKDGLAFNALIHRHRPDLIDYDKLRKDDPIGNLNNAFEVAEKYLDIPKMLDAEDIVNTARPDEKAIMTYVSCYYHAFSGAQKAETAANRICKVLAVNHERVDLSCACVRARLQLLEWINRTIPVLEDRNTQNNMPAMQGKLEDFRDYRRVHKPPKAGDKCQLEINFNTLQTKLRLMNRPAFMPSEGKLVSDIGNAWSHLEQAEKGYEEWLLNEIRRLERLDHLAEKFRQKAKIHKSWTEGKQQMLQQKDYESVSLAELKALLKKHEAFESDLAAHQDRVEQIAAIAQELNDLNYHDVASVNTKCKEICDEWDDLGEWTQTRKDSLSRTEKVLETIDHLYLEFAKRAAPFNTWMDGAAEDLQDMFIVHTID
;
A
#
# COMPACT_ATOMS: atom_id res chain seq x y z
N CYS A 1 56.53 3.48 50.24
CA CYS A 1 55.81 4.14 49.12
C CYS A 1 56.10 3.57 47.71
N VAL A 2 57.09 4.04 46.90
CA VAL A 2 57.19 3.68 45.45
C VAL A 2 57.28 2.17 45.14
N PRO A 3 58.12 1.37 45.82
CA PRO A 3 58.21 -0.07 45.55
C PRO A 3 56.88 -0.78 45.79
N GLN A 4 56.13 -0.39 46.82
CA GLN A 4 54.82 -0.97 47.16
C GLN A 4 53.77 -0.63 46.09
N THR A 5 53.72 0.61 45.62
CA THR A 5 52.77 1.04 44.59
C THR A 5 52.98 0.30 43.28
N PHE A 6 54.24 0.16 42.84
CA PHE A 6 54.55 -0.55 41.60
C PHE A 6 54.28 -2.05 41.73
N THR A 7 54.58 -2.64 42.88
CA THR A 7 54.25 -4.04 43.19
C THR A 7 52.73 -4.28 43.12
N ALA A 8 51.94 -3.43 43.78
CA ALA A 8 50.48 -3.50 43.76
C ALA A 8 49.90 -3.29 42.35
N TRP A 9 50.46 -2.36 41.57
CA TRP A 9 50.08 -2.17 40.17
C TRP A 9 50.35 -3.41 39.32
N CYS A 10 51.55 -3.99 39.41
CA CYS A 10 51.88 -5.25 38.72
C CYS A 10 50.92 -6.38 39.12
N ASN A 11 50.64 -6.53 40.42
CA ASN A 11 49.72 -7.54 40.93
C ASN A 11 48.27 -7.33 40.46
N SER A 12 47.83 -6.08 40.26
CA SER A 12 46.50 -5.77 39.70
C SER A 12 46.29 -6.34 38.29
N HIS A 13 47.38 -6.51 37.54
CA HIS A 13 47.39 -7.13 36.21
C HIS A 13 47.69 -8.63 36.30
N LEU A 14 48.71 -9.04 37.06
CA LEU A 14 49.13 -10.44 37.19
C LEU A 14 48.05 -11.34 37.83
N ARG A 15 47.18 -10.79 38.70
CA ARG A 15 46.02 -11.52 39.25
C ARG A 15 45.12 -12.08 38.15
N LYS A 16 45.02 -11.40 36.99
CA LYS A 16 44.23 -11.85 35.83
C LYS A 16 44.85 -13.08 35.15
N ALA A 17 46.16 -13.28 35.32
CA ALA A 17 46.90 -14.44 34.86
C ALA A 17 47.14 -15.48 35.97
N GLY A 18 46.53 -15.29 37.15
CA GLY A 18 46.61 -16.25 38.27
C GLY A 18 47.96 -16.26 39.00
N THR A 19 48.73 -15.16 38.98
CA THR A 19 50.02 -15.06 39.69
C THR A 19 50.20 -13.70 40.37
N GLN A 20 51.20 -13.57 41.24
CA GLN A 20 51.55 -12.34 41.94
C GLN A 20 53.06 -12.26 42.25
N ILE A 21 53.51 -11.07 42.64
CA ILE A 21 54.84 -10.76 43.13
C ILE A 21 54.78 -10.23 44.57
N ASP A 22 55.75 -10.62 45.38
CA ASP A 22 55.92 -10.18 46.77
C ASP A 22 57.01 -9.11 46.85
N SER A 23 58.12 -9.29 46.12
CA SER A 23 59.22 -8.32 46.02
C SER A 23 59.55 -8.06 44.55
N ILE A 24 59.39 -6.80 44.14
CA ILE A 24 59.56 -6.38 42.74
C ILE A 24 60.98 -6.61 42.22
N ASP A 25 61.98 -6.51 43.08
CA ASP A 25 63.40 -6.64 42.79
C ASP A 25 63.90 -8.08 42.83
N GLU A 26 63.18 -9.01 43.48
CA GLU A 26 63.50 -10.44 43.45
C GLU A 26 62.67 -11.21 42.42
N ASP A 27 61.37 -10.96 42.34
CA ASP A 27 60.44 -11.74 41.53
C ASP A 27 60.52 -11.49 40.03
N PHE A 28 61.12 -10.36 39.60
CA PHE A 28 61.35 -10.07 38.18
C PHE A 28 62.71 -10.55 37.68
N ARG A 29 63.59 -11.06 38.55
CA ARG A 29 64.97 -11.45 38.19
C ARG A 29 65.04 -12.60 37.20
N ASP A 30 64.02 -13.45 37.11
CA ASP A 30 63.98 -14.56 36.16
C ASP A 30 63.36 -14.21 34.80
N GLY A 31 62.80 -13.00 34.67
CA GLY A 31 62.12 -12.48 33.49
C GLY A 31 60.75 -13.09 33.19
N LEU A 32 60.34 -14.17 33.85
CA LEU A 32 59.10 -14.89 33.51
C LEU A 32 57.85 -14.09 33.86
N LYS A 33 57.80 -13.58 35.10
CA LYS A 33 56.67 -12.75 35.56
C LYS A 33 56.63 -11.40 34.83
N LEU A 34 57.79 -10.86 34.44
CA LEU A 34 57.89 -9.64 33.64
C LEU A 34 57.32 -9.84 32.24
N MET A 35 57.68 -10.93 31.56
CA MET A 35 57.13 -11.26 30.25
C MET A 35 55.62 -11.47 30.32
N LEU A 36 55.13 -12.20 31.33
CA LEU A 36 53.69 -12.41 31.52
C LEU A 36 52.95 -11.09 31.79
N LEU A 37 53.51 -10.20 32.61
CA LEU A 37 52.96 -8.86 32.82
C LEU A 37 52.80 -8.11 31.50
N LEU A 38 53.83 -8.12 30.65
CA LEU A 38 53.81 -7.48 29.33
C LEU A 38 52.73 -8.08 28.42
N GLU A 39 52.56 -9.40 28.43
CA GLU A 39 51.48 -10.04 27.67
C GLU A 39 50.10 -9.60 28.14
N VAL A 40 49.89 -9.53 29.46
CA VAL A 40 48.59 -9.16 30.04
C VAL A 40 48.24 -7.69 29.75
N ILE A 41 49.19 -6.77 29.87
CA ILE A 41 48.91 -5.34 29.67
C ILE A 41 48.78 -4.97 28.17
N SER A 42 49.51 -5.66 27.30
CA SER A 42 49.45 -5.39 25.85
C SER A 42 48.41 -6.23 25.12
N SER A 43 47.92 -7.31 25.74
CA SER A 43 47.10 -8.35 25.09
C SER A 43 47.79 -9.01 23.88
N GLU A 44 49.12 -8.98 23.84
CA GLU A 44 49.96 -9.61 22.80
C GLU A 44 50.80 -10.74 23.39
N ARG A 45 51.16 -11.73 22.56
CA ARG A 45 52.01 -12.85 22.99
C ARG A 45 53.48 -12.53 22.76
N LEU A 46 54.30 -12.75 23.78
CA LEU A 46 55.75 -12.64 23.70
C LEU A 46 56.38 -13.98 23.23
N PRO A 47 57.63 -13.97 22.77
CA PRO A 47 58.35 -15.20 22.44
C PRO A 47 58.41 -16.16 23.63
N LYS A 48 58.45 -17.48 23.36
CA LYS A 48 58.45 -18.48 24.44
C LYS A 48 59.61 -18.25 25.41
N PRO A 49 59.37 -18.25 26.74
CA PRO A 49 60.42 -18.09 27.73
C PRO A 49 61.32 -19.33 27.80
N GLU A 50 62.58 -19.10 28.17
CA GLU A 50 63.54 -20.15 28.51
C GLU A 50 63.28 -20.65 29.94
N LYS A 51 63.22 -21.98 30.10
CA LYS A 51 62.80 -22.62 31.36
C LYS A 51 63.95 -23.01 32.29
N GLY A 52 65.20 -22.72 31.92
CA GLY A 52 66.35 -23.17 32.70
C GLY A 52 66.70 -22.21 33.85
N LYS A 53 67.37 -22.74 34.89
CA LYS A 53 67.68 -21.99 36.13
C LYS A 53 68.97 -21.15 36.08
N MET A 54 69.83 -21.38 35.07
CA MET A 54 71.09 -20.65 34.91
C MET A 54 70.87 -19.15 34.67
N ARG A 55 71.80 -18.31 35.13
CA ARG A 55 71.76 -16.84 34.96
C ARG A 55 71.57 -16.43 33.49
N VAL A 56 72.19 -17.15 32.55
CA VAL A 56 72.05 -16.88 31.11
C VAL A 56 70.60 -16.98 30.62
N HIS A 57 69.81 -17.95 31.10
CA HIS A 57 68.40 -18.09 30.71
C HIS A 57 67.54 -16.94 31.26
N LYS A 58 67.84 -16.49 32.48
CA LYS A 58 67.18 -15.34 33.10
C LYS A 58 67.45 -14.06 32.29
N ILE A 59 68.70 -13.84 31.90
CA ILE A 59 69.10 -12.72 31.03
C ILE A 59 68.37 -12.78 29.69
N ASN A 60 68.29 -13.95 29.06
CA ASN A 60 67.56 -14.11 27.79
C ASN A 60 66.07 -13.79 27.93
N ASN A 61 65.42 -14.20 29.02
CA ASN A 61 64.02 -13.88 29.29
C ASN A 61 63.81 -12.37 29.51
N VAL A 62 64.67 -11.74 30.30
CA VAL A 62 64.61 -10.28 30.51
C VAL A 62 64.89 -9.53 29.21
N ASN A 63 65.86 -9.95 28.39
CA ASN A 63 66.12 -9.36 27.07
C ASN A 63 64.90 -9.43 26.16
N LYS A 64 64.22 -10.59 26.08
CA LYS A 64 62.96 -10.71 25.32
C LYS A 64 61.89 -9.71 25.79
N ALA A 65 61.79 -9.48 27.10
CA ALA A 65 60.89 -8.48 27.66
C ALA A 65 61.33 -7.04 27.31
N LEU A 66 62.62 -6.71 27.43
CA LEU A 66 63.17 -5.39 27.11
C LEU A 66 63.04 -5.08 25.61
N ASP A 67 63.30 -6.04 24.73
CA ASP A 67 63.12 -5.92 23.28
C ASP A 67 61.66 -5.64 22.92
N PHE A 68 60.73 -6.33 23.58
CA PHE A 68 59.30 -6.06 23.42
C PHE A 68 58.96 -4.62 23.86
N ILE A 69 59.45 -4.18 25.02
CA ILE A 69 59.23 -2.80 25.52
C ILE A 69 59.80 -1.76 24.54
N ALA A 70 61.01 -1.98 24.03
CA ALA A 70 61.65 -1.12 23.04
C ALA A 70 60.83 -1.06 21.74
N SER A 71 60.30 -2.20 21.27
CA SER A 71 59.43 -2.26 20.08
C SER A 71 58.16 -1.43 20.20
N LYS A 72 57.68 -1.19 21.44
CA LYS A 72 56.50 -0.35 21.72
C LYS A 72 56.82 1.13 21.84
N GLY A 73 58.03 1.55 21.48
CA GLY A 73 58.45 2.95 21.40
C GLY A 73 58.99 3.52 22.71
N VAL A 74 59.37 2.66 23.67
CA VAL A 74 59.97 3.08 24.94
C VAL A 74 61.49 3.18 24.79
N LYS A 75 62.06 4.33 25.14
CA LYS A 75 63.52 4.53 25.16
C LYS A 75 64.09 4.03 26.50
N LEU A 76 64.67 2.84 26.48
CA LEU A 76 65.38 2.25 27.63
C LEU A 76 66.79 2.84 27.73
N VAL A 77 66.92 4.01 28.35
CA VAL A 77 68.23 4.63 28.59
C VAL A 77 68.79 4.10 29.91
N SER A 78 69.96 3.46 29.85
CA SER A 78 70.67 2.93 31.03
C SER A 78 69.99 1.77 31.76
N ILE A 79 69.06 1.02 31.13
CA ILE A 79 68.46 -0.19 31.71
C ILE A 79 68.92 -1.40 30.89
N GLY A 80 69.80 -2.23 31.46
CA GLY A 80 70.26 -3.49 30.88
C GLY A 80 69.60 -4.70 31.53
N ALA A 81 69.56 -5.85 30.84
CA ALA A 81 69.00 -7.07 31.39
C ALA A 81 69.80 -7.61 32.59
N GLU A 82 71.11 -7.38 32.61
CA GLU A 82 71.98 -7.77 33.72
C GLU A 82 71.55 -7.12 35.03
N GLU A 83 71.24 -5.81 35.01
CA GLU A 83 70.83 -5.05 36.19
C GLU A 83 69.54 -5.58 36.81
N ILE A 84 68.60 -6.05 35.97
CA ILE A 84 67.33 -6.62 36.44
C ILE A 84 67.56 -8.01 37.03
N VAL A 85 68.36 -8.85 36.37
CA VAL A 85 68.67 -10.21 36.85
C VAL A 85 69.50 -10.19 38.14
N ASP A 86 70.37 -9.20 38.28
CA ASP A 86 71.22 -9.03 39.47
C ASP A 86 70.48 -8.36 40.64
N GLY A 87 69.22 -7.93 40.45
CA GLY A 87 68.36 -7.43 41.52
C GLY A 87 68.55 -5.95 41.84
N ASN A 88 69.01 -5.14 40.88
CA ASN A 88 69.15 -3.71 41.11
C ASN A 88 67.77 -3.04 41.22
N THR A 89 67.35 -2.78 42.47
CA THR A 89 66.02 -2.22 42.78
C THR A 89 65.76 -0.91 42.04
N LYS A 90 66.78 -0.02 41.92
CA LYS A 90 66.63 1.27 41.25
C LYS A 90 66.35 1.11 39.75
N MET A 91 67.06 0.20 39.10
CA MET A 91 66.88 -0.08 37.66
C MET A 91 65.55 -0.79 37.40
N THR A 92 65.18 -1.73 38.28
CA THR A 92 63.90 -2.45 38.19
C THR A 92 62.71 -1.51 38.34
N LEU A 93 62.73 -0.60 39.33
CA LEU A 93 61.70 0.43 39.47
C LEU A 93 61.70 1.40 38.28
N GLY A 94 62.87 1.75 37.74
CA GLY A 94 62.99 2.55 36.53
C GLY A 94 62.29 1.92 35.32
N MET A 95 62.53 0.63 35.09
CA MET A 95 61.90 -0.15 34.03
C MET A 95 60.38 -0.22 34.21
N ILE A 96 59.90 -0.58 35.40
CA ILE A 96 58.46 -0.69 35.66
C ILE A 96 57.76 0.65 35.50
N TRP A 97 58.40 1.76 35.89
CA TRP A 97 57.88 3.10 35.60
C TRP A 97 57.73 3.35 34.10
N THR A 98 58.73 3.00 33.28
CA THR A 98 58.62 3.20 31.82
C THR A 98 57.50 2.38 31.21
N ILE A 99 57.23 1.18 31.73
CA ILE A 99 56.10 0.34 31.33
C ILE A 99 54.78 1.00 31.72
N ILE A 100 54.62 1.42 32.98
CA ILE A 100 53.41 2.12 33.44
C ILE A 100 53.16 3.38 32.61
N LEU A 101 54.20 4.19 32.42
CA LEU A 101 54.11 5.41 31.62
C LEU A 101 53.62 5.10 30.21
N ARG A 102 54.19 4.08 29.54
CA ARG A 102 53.82 3.76 28.16
C ARG A 102 52.42 3.16 28.00
N PHE A 103 52.06 2.21 28.86
CA PHE A 103 50.86 1.39 28.68
C PHE A 103 49.65 1.88 29.46
N ALA A 104 49.86 2.59 30.58
CA ALA A 104 48.77 3.13 31.39
C ALA A 104 48.57 4.63 31.21
N ILE A 105 49.61 5.41 30.90
CA ILE A 105 49.50 6.88 30.92
C ILE A 105 49.62 7.50 29.53
N GLN A 106 50.50 7.00 28.66
CA GLN A 106 50.86 7.65 27.40
C GLN A 106 49.68 7.75 26.41
N ASP A 107 48.76 6.81 26.45
CA ASP A 107 47.57 6.80 25.59
C ASP A 107 46.44 7.70 26.12
N ILE A 108 46.64 8.35 27.28
CA ILE A 108 45.73 9.36 27.83
C ILE A 108 46.03 10.70 27.16
N SER A 109 45.48 10.93 25.97
CA SER A 109 45.55 12.22 25.29
C SER A 109 44.22 12.96 25.40
N ILE A 110 44.27 14.18 25.96
CA ILE A 110 43.14 15.10 26.01
C ILE A 110 43.61 16.39 25.35
N GLU A 111 42.92 16.81 24.29
CA GLU A 111 43.15 18.10 23.61
C GLU A 111 44.61 18.32 23.16
N ASN A 112 45.24 17.29 22.57
CA ASN A 112 46.60 17.34 22.03
C ASN A 112 47.71 17.69 23.04
N THR A 113 47.44 17.58 24.36
CA THR A 113 48.44 17.75 25.41
C THR A 113 49.28 16.49 25.60
N SER A 114 50.47 16.62 26.23
CA SER A 114 51.27 15.45 26.59
C SER A 114 50.50 14.56 27.57
N ALA A 115 50.79 13.26 27.62
CA ALA A 115 49.94 12.33 28.36
C ALA A 115 49.84 12.61 29.87
N LYS A 116 50.93 13.12 30.46
CA LYS A 116 50.96 13.60 31.85
C LYS A 116 50.06 14.82 32.04
N GLU A 117 50.14 15.79 31.14
CA GLU A 117 49.31 17.00 31.16
C GLU A 117 47.84 16.66 30.90
N GLY A 118 47.57 15.71 30.00
CA GLY A 118 46.23 15.21 29.71
C GLY A 118 45.59 14.57 30.94
N LEU A 119 46.32 13.72 31.66
CA LEU A 119 45.85 13.15 32.92
C LEU A 119 45.64 14.23 34.00
N LEU A 120 46.52 15.22 34.09
CA LEU A 120 46.37 16.33 35.05
C LEU A 120 45.14 17.20 34.72
N LEU A 121 44.96 17.55 33.45
CA LEU A 121 43.83 18.30 32.95
C LEU A 121 42.52 17.56 33.19
N TRP A 122 42.51 16.23 33.01
CA TRP A 122 41.36 15.40 33.38
C TRP A 122 41.02 15.54 34.86
N CYS A 123 42.02 15.41 35.74
CA CYS A 123 41.81 15.55 37.19
C CYS A 123 41.24 16.93 37.52
N GLN A 124 41.83 17.99 36.97
CA GLN A 124 41.40 19.38 37.17
C GLN A 124 39.95 19.59 36.71
N ARG A 125 39.57 19.12 35.52
CA ARG A 125 38.21 19.27 35.01
C ARG A 125 37.17 18.53 35.85
N LYS A 126 37.51 17.34 36.32
CA LYS A 126 36.61 16.52 37.14
C LYS A 126 36.47 17.06 38.55
N THR A 127 37.52 17.68 39.09
CA THR A 127 37.53 18.25 40.44
C THR A 127 37.22 19.75 40.51
N ALA A 128 37.15 20.46 39.38
CA ALA A 128 36.84 21.90 39.32
C ALA A 128 35.58 22.35 40.10
N PRO A 129 34.49 21.54 40.18
CA PRO A 129 33.31 21.92 40.97
C PRO A 129 33.55 21.94 42.50
N TYR A 130 34.61 21.30 42.99
CA TYR A 130 34.88 21.13 44.43
C TYR A 130 35.79 22.24 44.93
N LYS A 131 35.21 23.22 45.62
CA LYS A 131 35.93 24.43 46.08
C LYS A 131 37.13 24.16 46.99
N ASN A 132 37.11 23.04 47.72
CA ASN A 132 38.17 22.62 48.64
C ASN A 132 39.29 21.81 47.96
N VAL A 133 39.22 21.56 46.65
CA VAL A 133 40.19 20.79 45.88
C VAL A 133 40.81 21.65 44.79
N ASN A 134 42.15 21.69 44.76
CA ASN A 134 42.90 22.37 43.71
C ASN A 134 44.08 21.49 43.27
N VAL A 135 43.88 20.75 42.18
CA VAL A 135 44.87 19.82 41.64
C VAL A 135 45.83 20.56 40.70
N GLN A 136 47.08 20.76 41.12
CA GLN A 136 48.12 21.44 40.33
C GLN A 136 49.29 20.53 39.96
N ASN A 137 49.46 19.42 40.69
CA ASN A 137 50.56 18.48 40.51
C ASN A 137 50.14 17.07 40.95
N PHE A 138 50.99 16.07 40.72
CA PHE A 138 50.79 14.71 41.20
C PHE A 138 51.57 14.41 42.49
N HIS A 139 51.79 15.39 43.36
CA HIS A 139 52.43 15.16 44.66
C HIS A 139 51.63 15.79 45.82
N THR A 140 51.77 17.09 46.04
CA THR A 140 51.26 17.78 47.22
C THR A 140 49.77 18.09 47.11
N SER A 141 49.24 18.23 45.90
CA SER A 141 47.80 18.44 45.66
C SER A 141 46.91 17.26 46.07
N TRP A 142 47.48 16.09 46.31
CA TRP A 142 46.76 14.86 46.66
C TRP A 142 46.91 14.47 48.12
N LYS A 143 47.72 15.23 48.88
CA LYS A 143 48.15 14.87 50.23
C LYS A 143 47.02 14.90 51.26
N ASP A 144 46.01 15.75 51.06
CA ASP A 144 44.85 15.86 51.97
C ASP A 144 43.74 14.83 51.68
N GLY A 145 43.90 14.01 50.65
CA GLY A 145 42.96 12.95 50.26
C GLY A 145 41.67 13.44 49.59
N LEU A 146 41.36 14.74 49.63
CA LEU A 146 40.11 15.29 49.10
C LEU A 146 40.01 15.13 47.57
N ALA A 147 41.14 15.26 46.86
CA ALA A 147 41.19 15.09 45.41
C ALA A 147 40.78 13.67 44.95
N PHE A 148 41.19 12.62 45.67
CA PHE A 148 40.79 11.23 45.37
C PHE A 148 39.28 11.03 45.58
N ASN A 149 38.76 11.49 46.72
CA ASN A 149 37.33 11.41 47.02
C ASN A 149 36.49 12.20 46.02
N ALA A 150 36.95 13.40 45.60
CA ALA A 150 36.25 14.23 44.64
C ALA A 150 36.17 13.57 43.25
N LEU A 151 37.24 12.88 42.82
CA LEU A 151 37.24 12.13 41.56
C LEU A 151 36.23 10.99 41.57
N ILE A 152 36.16 10.23 42.67
CA ILE A 152 35.20 9.14 42.83
C ILE A 152 33.78 9.71 42.87
N HIS A 153 33.50 10.68 43.75
CA HIS A 153 32.18 11.30 43.87
C HIS A 153 31.69 11.94 42.56
N ARG A 154 32.59 12.50 41.74
CA ARG A 154 32.22 13.09 40.45
C ARG A 154 31.65 12.08 39.45
N HIS A 155 32.16 10.83 39.48
CA HIS A 155 31.74 9.77 38.56
C HIS A 155 30.70 8.84 39.20
N ARG A 156 30.77 8.65 40.51
CA ARG A 156 29.93 7.76 41.32
C ARG A 156 29.59 8.47 42.64
N PRO A 157 28.66 9.43 42.61
CA PRO A 157 28.28 10.18 43.80
C PRO A 157 27.62 9.29 44.86
N ASP A 158 27.08 8.14 44.46
CA ASP A 158 26.50 7.12 45.32
C ASP A 158 27.49 6.48 46.30
N LEU A 159 28.79 6.53 46.00
CA LEU A 159 29.82 5.80 46.76
C LEU A 159 30.49 6.62 47.86
N ILE A 160 30.40 7.96 47.82
CA ILE A 160 31.11 8.84 48.76
C ILE A 160 30.17 9.94 49.22
N ASP A 161 30.05 10.10 50.54
CA ASP A 161 29.41 11.26 51.13
C ASP A 161 30.45 12.38 51.30
N TYR A 162 30.58 13.21 50.26
CA TYR A 162 31.67 14.20 50.19
C TYR A 162 31.55 15.31 51.24
N ASP A 163 30.34 15.65 51.68
CA ASP A 163 30.09 16.75 52.62
C ASP A 163 30.60 16.44 54.04
N LYS A 164 30.80 15.16 54.37
CA LYS A 164 31.36 14.72 55.65
C LYS A 164 32.89 14.82 55.72
N LEU A 165 33.56 14.95 54.57
CA LEU A 165 35.02 14.97 54.48
C LEU A 165 35.57 16.33 54.91
N ARG A 166 36.64 16.31 55.70
CA ARG A 166 37.29 17.53 56.19
C ARG A 166 38.78 17.52 55.92
N LYS A 167 39.35 18.70 55.68
CA LYS A 167 40.76 18.85 55.26
C LYS A 167 41.76 18.53 56.39
N ASP A 168 41.33 18.62 57.64
CA ASP A 168 42.09 18.35 58.85
C ASP A 168 42.26 16.84 59.14
N ASP A 169 41.53 15.97 58.46
CA ASP A 169 41.70 14.50 58.54
C ASP A 169 42.21 13.89 57.22
N PRO A 170 43.49 14.11 56.86
CA PRO A 170 44.03 13.62 55.61
C PRO A 170 44.14 12.08 55.56
N ILE A 171 44.41 11.44 56.70
CA ILE A 171 44.54 9.97 56.79
C ILE A 171 43.19 9.30 56.57
N GLY A 172 42.13 9.79 57.24
CA GLY A 172 40.77 9.28 57.06
C GLY A 172 40.27 9.49 55.62
N ASN A 173 40.50 10.66 55.04
CA ASN A 173 40.12 10.93 53.64
C ASN A 173 40.80 9.96 52.65
N LEU A 174 42.12 9.74 52.79
CA LEU A 174 42.87 8.85 51.92
C LEU A 174 42.38 7.40 52.04
N ASN A 175 42.26 6.90 53.27
CA ASN A 175 41.79 5.53 53.51
C ASN A 175 40.36 5.31 53.00
N ASN A 176 39.46 6.29 53.18
CA ASN A 176 38.10 6.23 52.62
C ASN A 176 38.12 6.08 51.10
N ALA A 177 38.88 6.91 50.39
CA ALA A 177 38.97 6.80 48.93
C ALA A 177 39.55 5.46 48.49
N PHE A 178 40.61 4.99 49.16
CA PHE A 178 41.30 3.74 48.80
C PHE A 178 40.41 2.51 49.05
N GLU A 179 39.66 2.49 50.15
CA GLU A 179 38.68 1.44 50.47
C GLU A 179 37.52 1.40 49.50
N VAL A 180 36.94 2.56 49.19
CA VAL A 180 35.84 2.66 48.24
C VAL A 180 36.29 2.21 46.85
N ALA A 181 37.50 2.59 46.44
CA ALA A 181 38.06 2.20 45.14
C ALA A 181 38.32 0.69 45.03
N GLU A 182 38.84 0.07 46.08
CA GLU A 182 39.08 -1.39 46.08
C GLU A 182 37.77 -2.17 46.07
N LYS A 183 36.82 -1.79 46.95
CA LYS A 183 35.58 -2.54 47.14
C LYS A 183 34.59 -2.39 45.99
N TYR A 184 34.50 -1.21 45.39
CA TYR A 184 33.44 -0.88 44.42
C TYR A 184 33.94 -0.61 43.01
N LEU A 185 35.23 -0.26 42.84
CA LEU A 185 35.81 0.05 41.52
C LEU A 185 36.86 -0.98 41.07
N ASP A 186 37.14 -2.01 41.88
CA ASP A 186 38.17 -3.04 41.64
C ASP A 186 39.59 -2.45 41.40
N ILE A 187 39.86 -1.27 41.98
CA ILE A 187 41.16 -0.61 41.95
C ILE A 187 41.87 -0.94 43.27
N PRO A 188 42.93 -1.77 43.28
CA PRO A 188 43.56 -2.21 44.52
C PRO A 188 44.24 -1.06 45.26
N LYS A 189 44.39 -1.17 46.57
CA LYS A 189 45.10 -0.17 47.38
C LYS A 189 46.61 -0.19 47.05
N MET A 190 47.08 0.79 46.28
CA MET A 190 48.50 0.89 45.88
C MET A 190 49.30 1.91 46.70
N LEU A 191 48.61 2.71 47.52
CA LEU A 191 49.19 3.78 48.29
C LEU A 191 48.83 3.60 49.77
N ASP A 192 49.79 3.91 50.63
CA ASP A 192 49.60 3.95 52.07
C ASP A 192 49.33 5.40 52.50
N ALA A 193 48.25 5.59 53.26
CA ALA A 193 47.82 6.91 53.72
C ALA A 193 48.83 7.55 54.69
N GLU A 194 49.44 6.76 55.58
CA GLU A 194 50.43 7.24 56.53
C GLU A 194 51.70 7.69 55.82
N ASP A 195 52.17 6.91 54.84
CA ASP A 195 53.33 7.26 54.00
C ASP A 195 53.11 8.61 53.27
N ILE A 196 51.92 8.82 52.70
CA ILE A 196 51.61 10.06 51.97
C ILE A 196 51.60 11.28 52.89
N VAL A 197 51.01 11.15 54.07
CA VAL A 197 50.86 12.26 55.01
C VAL A 197 52.19 12.60 55.68
N ASN A 198 52.96 11.59 56.09
CA ASN A 198 54.25 11.78 56.77
C ASN A 198 55.37 12.23 55.82
N THR A 199 55.27 11.95 54.52
CA THR A 199 56.25 12.41 53.54
C THR A 199 56.00 13.88 53.17
N ALA A 200 57.04 14.72 53.25
CA ALA A 200 56.94 16.15 52.89
C ALA A 200 56.47 16.35 51.44
N ARG A 201 56.97 15.53 50.52
CA ARG A 201 56.56 15.50 49.11
C ARG A 201 56.31 14.05 48.68
N PRO A 202 55.04 13.63 48.57
CA PRO A 202 54.69 12.31 48.02
C PRO A 202 55.30 12.09 46.64
N ASP A 203 55.65 10.83 46.33
CA ASP A 203 56.28 10.51 45.05
C ASP A 203 55.31 10.69 43.89
N GLU A 204 55.75 11.47 42.89
CA GLU A 204 54.92 11.84 41.75
C GLU A 204 54.52 10.63 40.90
N LYS A 205 55.44 9.67 40.74
CA LYS A 205 55.21 8.49 39.92
C LYS A 205 54.19 7.58 40.58
N ALA A 206 54.28 7.40 41.89
CA ALA A 206 53.34 6.59 42.65
C ALA A 206 51.89 7.11 42.55
N ILE A 207 51.70 8.43 42.72
CA ILE A 207 50.38 9.05 42.59
C ILE A 207 49.87 8.99 41.14
N MET A 208 50.71 9.27 40.15
CA MET A 208 50.33 9.17 38.73
C MET A 208 49.84 7.77 38.36
N THR A 209 50.57 6.73 38.78
CA THR A 209 50.18 5.33 38.58
C THR A 209 48.79 5.08 39.15
N TYR A 210 48.56 5.49 40.39
CA TYR A 210 47.28 5.24 41.04
C TYR A 210 46.13 6.02 40.39
N VAL A 211 46.32 7.32 40.10
CA VAL A 211 45.32 8.17 39.45
C VAL A 211 44.99 7.67 38.03
N SER A 212 45.97 7.15 37.28
CA SER A 212 45.72 6.56 35.96
C SER A 212 44.79 5.35 36.02
N CYS A 213 44.81 4.57 37.12
CA CYS A 213 43.89 3.45 37.31
C CYS A 213 42.44 3.95 37.44
N TYR A 214 42.21 5.07 38.16
CA TYR A 214 40.89 5.71 38.19
C TYR A 214 40.44 6.20 36.82
N TYR A 215 41.36 6.81 36.04
CA TYR A 215 41.03 7.26 34.69
C TYR A 215 40.53 6.10 33.80
N HIS A 216 41.22 4.96 33.82
CA HIS A 216 40.83 3.79 33.03
C HIS A 216 39.51 3.19 33.49
N ALA A 217 39.30 3.05 34.79
CA ALA A 217 38.07 2.54 35.36
C ALA A 217 36.86 3.40 34.94
N PHE A 218 37.00 4.73 35.00
CA PHE A 218 35.90 5.63 34.64
C PHE A 218 35.74 5.86 33.13
N SER A 219 36.82 5.85 32.34
CA SER A 219 36.72 6.03 30.88
C SER A 219 36.14 4.79 30.17
N GLY A 220 36.39 3.58 30.70
CA GLY A 220 35.84 2.34 30.17
C GLY A 220 34.31 2.32 30.21
N ALA A 221 33.72 2.74 31.34
CA ALA A 221 32.27 2.82 31.51
C ALA A 221 31.60 3.80 30.52
N GLN A 222 32.20 4.97 30.32
CA GLN A 222 31.66 6.00 29.40
C GLN A 222 31.71 5.57 27.92
N LYS A 223 32.77 4.84 27.53
CA LYS A 223 32.90 4.27 26.17
C LYS A 223 31.82 3.22 25.91
N ALA A 224 31.53 2.34 26.87
CA ALA A 224 30.49 1.33 26.77
C ALA A 224 29.09 1.95 26.62
N GLU A 225 28.77 2.97 27.41
CA GLU A 225 27.49 3.70 27.33
C GLU A 225 27.30 4.39 25.97
N THR A 226 28.35 5.03 25.46
CA THR A 226 28.30 5.69 24.14
C THR A 226 28.08 4.68 23.01
N ALA A 227 28.71 3.50 23.09
CA ALA A 227 28.49 2.42 22.15
C ALA A 227 27.05 1.88 22.22
N ALA A 228 26.51 1.65 23.41
CA ALA A 228 25.12 1.23 23.62
C ALA A 228 24.14 2.25 23.03
N ASN A 229 24.33 3.55 23.30
CA ASN A 229 23.50 4.61 22.74
C ASN A 229 23.54 4.67 21.21
N ARG A 230 24.69 4.40 20.59
CA ARG A 230 24.79 4.29 19.12
C ARG A 230 24.01 3.09 18.58
N ILE A 231 24.09 1.94 19.25
CA ILE A 231 23.34 0.73 18.87
C ILE A 231 21.84 0.97 18.97
N CYS A 232 21.36 1.58 20.06
CA CYS A 232 19.95 1.91 20.26
C CYS A 232 19.41 2.82 19.14
N LYS A 233 20.19 3.84 18.71
CA LYS A 233 19.80 4.71 17.58
C LYS A 233 19.67 3.93 16.27
N VAL A 234 20.62 3.05 15.97
CA VAL A 234 20.57 2.22 14.75
C VAL A 234 19.39 1.25 14.79
N LEU A 235 19.11 0.65 15.94
CA LEU A 235 17.94 -0.22 16.14
C LEU A 235 16.62 0.52 15.92
N ALA A 236 16.47 1.73 16.47
CA ALA A 236 15.25 2.53 16.30
C ALA A 236 14.96 2.83 14.82
N VAL A 237 15.99 3.27 14.07
CA VAL A 237 15.85 3.52 12.62
C VAL A 237 15.53 2.23 11.85
N ASN A 238 16.09 1.09 12.27
CA ASN A 238 15.80 -0.19 11.65
C ASN A 238 14.35 -0.65 11.93
N HIS A 239 13.84 -0.45 13.14
CA HIS A 239 12.47 -0.79 13.51
C HIS A 239 11.47 0.02 12.68
N GLU A 240 11.61 1.35 12.62
CA GLU A 240 10.75 2.23 11.82
C GLU A 240 10.72 1.82 10.34
N ARG A 241 11.87 1.37 9.81
CA ARG A 241 11.99 0.87 8.45
C ARG A 241 11.21 -0.43 8.23
N VAL A 242 11.30 -1.37 9.16
CA VAL A 242 10.57 -2.64 9.11
C VAL A 242 9.07 -2.38 9.19
N ASP A 243 8.63 -1.51 10.10
CA ASP A 243 7.24 -1.12 10.25
C ASP A 243 6.67 -0.53 8.94
N LEU A 244 7.40 0.42 8.33
CA LEU A 244 6.98 1.03 7.07
C LEU A 244 6.91 0.01 5.93
N SER A 245 7.88 -0.92 5.86
CA SER A 245 7.87 -2.01 4.88
C SER A 245 6.66 -2.93 5.04
N CYS A 246 6.36 -3.36 6.27
CA CYS A 246 5.21 -4.18 6.59
C CYS A 246 3.88 -3.47 6.27
N ALA A 247 3.77 -2.18 6.56
CA ALA A 247 2.60 -1.37 6.23
C ALA A 247 2.36 -1.30 4.72
N CYS A 248 3.40 -1.04 3.92
CA CYS A 248 3.31 -1.06 2.45
C CYS A 248 2.82 -2.42 1.92
N VAL A 249 3.38 -3.53 2.42
CA VAL A 249 2.98 -4.87 1.99
C VAL A 249 1.52 -5.16 2.33
N ARG A 250 1.08 -4.80 3.55
CA ARG A 250 -0.30 -5.01 4.00
C ARG A 250 -1.31 -4.20 3.17
N ALA A 251 -1.06 -2.90 3.02
CA ALA A 251 -1.94 -2.00 2.26
C ALA A 251 -2.06 -2.46 0.80
N ARG A 252 -0.96 -2.91 0.18
CA ARG A 252 -1.01 -3.49 -1.16
C ARG A 252 -1.92 -4.72 -1.24
N LEU A 253 -1.74 -5.68 -0.33
CA LEU A 253 -2.49 -6.94 -0.38
C LEU A 253 -3.99 -6.68 -0.26
N GLN A 254 -4.39 -5.78 0.64
CA GLN A 254 -5.79 -5.38 0.80
C GLN A 254 -6.35 -4.71 -0.46
N LEU A 255 -5.57 -3.85 -1.11
CA LEU A 255 -5.99 -3.17 -2.34
C LEU A 255 -6.13 -4.16 -3.51
N LEU A 256 -5.15 -5.04 -3.71
CA LEU A 256 -5.20 -6.05 -4.77
C LEU A 256 -6.34 -7.04 -4.56
N GLU A 257 -6.58 -7.47 -3.32
CA GLU A 257 -7.70 -8.35 -2.99
C GLU A 257 -9.04 -7.68 -3.32
N TRP A 258 -9.19 -6.40 -2.98
CA TRP A 258 -10.38 -5.63 -3.31
C TRP A 258 -10.56 -5.50 -4.83
N ILE A 259 -9.51 -5.16 -5.58
CA ILE A 259 -9.56 -5.08 -7.06
C ILE A 259 -9.98 -6.42 -7.65
N ASN A 260 -9.32 -7.51 -7.25
CA ASN A 260 -9.57 -8.85 -7.80
C ASN A 260 -10.98 -9.39 -7.47
N ARG A 261 -11.59 -8.93 -6.36
CA ARG A 261 -12.99 -9.24 -6.03
C ARG A 261 -13.99 -8.36 -6.80
N THR A 262 -13.60 -7.12 -7.11
CA THR A 262 -14.50 -6.13 -7.74
C THR A 262 -14.60 -6.33 -9.25
N ILE A 263 -13.49 -6.67 -9.93
CA ILE A 263 -13.47 -6.87 -11.38
C ILE A 263 -14.53 -7.89 -11.84
N PRO A 264 -14.65 -9.10 -11.26
CA PRO A 264 -15.66 -10.06 -11.69
C PRO A 264 -17.10 -9.55 -11.52
N VAL A 265 -17.36 -8.73 -10.49
CA VAL A 265 -18.69 -8.13 -10.27
C VAL A 265 -19.00 -7.09 -11.35
N LEU A 266 -18.00 -6.32 -11.77
CA LEU A 266 -18.11 -5.35 -12.87
C LEU A 266 -18.07 -6.02 -14.25
N GLU A 267 -17.59 -7.25 -14.37
CA GLU A 267 -17.61 -8.02 -15.61
C GLU A 267 -18.88 -8.89 -15.75
N ASP A 268 -19.65 -9.07 -14.67
CA ASP A 268 -20.94 -9.75 -14.75
C ASP A 268 -21.93 -8.94 -15.60
N ARG A 269 -22.25 -9.50 -16.78
CA ARG A 269 -23.19 -8.94 -17.76
C ARG A 269 -24.59 -9.55 -17.65
N ASN A 270 -24.99 -10.09 -16.49
CA ASN A 270 -26.30 -10.70 -16.31
C ASN A 270 -27.44 -9.70 -16.59
N THR A 271 -28.19 -9.95 -17.67
CA THR A 271 -29.32 -9.15 -18.14
C THR A 271 -30.56 -9.47 -17.32
N GLN A 272 -31.04 -8.47 -16.57
CA GLN A 272 -32.36 -8.53 -15.97
C GLN A 272 -33.32 -7.79 -16.91
N ASN A 273 -34.31 -8.50 -17.46
CA ASN A 273 -35.25 -7.97 -18.46
C ASN A 273 -36.29 -6.99 -17.88
N ASN A 274 -35.97 -6.28 -16.81
CA ASN A 274 -36.90 -5.39 -16.10
C ASN A 274 -36.25 -4.04 -15.80
N MET A 275 -36.94 -2.95 -16.13
CA MET A 275 -36.43 -1.58 -16.03
C MET A 275 -36.05 -1.17 -14.59
N PRO A 276 -36.87 -1.41 -13.54
CA PRO A 276 -36.51 -1.07 -12.16
C PRO A 276 -35.28 -1.82 -11.65
N ALA A 277 -35.07 -3.06 -12.11
CA ALA A 277 -33.90 -3.85 -11.78
C ALA A 277 -32.61 -3.23 -12.34
N MET A 278 -32.64 -2.79 -13.60
CA MET A 278 -31.49 -2.11 -14.21
C MET A 278 -31.25 -0.72 -13.63
N GLN A 279 -32.32 0.01 -13.25
CA GLN A 279 -32.20 1.25 -12.49
C GLN A 279 -31.56 1.03 -11.12
N GLY A 280 -31.91 -0.07 -10.43
CA GLY A 280 -31.25 -0.49 -9.19
C GLY A 280 -29.75 -0.71 -9.38
N LYS A 281 -29.35 -1.50 -10.39
CA LYS A 281 -27.93 -1.71 -10.74
C LYS A 281 -27.20 -0.40 -11.07
N LEU A 282 -27.87 0.56 -11.71
CA LEU A 282 -27.29 1.88 -11.99
C LEU A 282 -27.05 2.68 -10.70
N GLU A 283 -27.95 2.60 -9.72
CA GLU A 283 -27.78 3.27 -8.44
C GLU A 283 -26.69 2.61 -7.59
N ASP A 284 -26.62 1.28 -7.56
CA ASP A 284 -25.53 0.54 -6.94
C ASP A 284 -24.17 0.94 -7.55
N PHE A 285 -24.10 1.10 -8.87
CA PHE A 285 -22.89 1.56 -9.56
C PHE A 285 -22.52 3.00 -9.22
N ARG A 286 -23.52 3.89 -9.05
CA ARG A 286 -23.29 5.27 -8.60
C ARG A 286 -22.78 5.32 -7.17
N ASP A 287 -23.34 4.50 -6.27
CA ASP A 287 -22.88 4.38 -4.89
C ASP A 287 -21.45 3.84 -4.82
N TYR A 288 -21.15 2.80 -5.60
CA TYR A 288 -19.78 2.30 -5.81
C TYR A 288 -18.81 3.44 -6.20
N ARG A 289 -19.16 4.28 -7.18
CA ARG A 289 -18.30 5.39 -7.63
C ARG A 289 -18.18 6.54 -6.63
N ARG A 290 -19.20 6.78 -5.82
CA ARG A 290 -19.25 7.92 -4.88
C ARG A 290 -18.70 7.60 -3.49
N VAL A 291 -18.90 6.38 -3.00
CA VAL A 291 -18.62 6.00 -1.62
C VAL A 291 -17.49 4.98 -1.54
N HIS A 292 -17.54 3.92 -2.34
CA HIS A 292 -16.63 2.77 -2.19
C HIS A 292 -15.29 2.94 -2.91
N LYS A 293 -15.28 3.46 -4.14
CA LYS A 293 -14.05 3.64 -4.95
C LYS A 293 -13.13 4.77 -4.43
N PRO A 294 -13.62 5.96 -4.06
CA PRO A 294 -12.76 7.08 -3.65
C PRO A 294 -11.75 6.77 -2.52
N PRO A 295 -12.12 6.11 -1.41
CA PRO A 295 -11.13 5.76 -0.38
C PRO A 295 -10.06 4.80 -0.91
N LYS A 296 -10.39 3.91 -1.86
CA LYS A 296 -9.42 2.97 -2.47
C LYS A 296 -8.44 3.67 -3.40
N ALA A 297 -8.87 4.73 -4.09
CA ALA A 297 -7.97 5.61 -4.83
C ALA A 297 -7.02 6.36 -3.87
N GLY A 298 -7.50 6.77 -2.70
CA GLY A 298 -6.68 7.30 -1.61
C GLY A 298 -5.65 6.29 -1.11
N ASP A 299 -6.07 5.04 -0.84
CA ASP A 299 -5.19 3.94 -0.43
C ASP A 299 -4.07 3.69 -1.46
N LYS A 300 -4.40 3.71 -2.76
CA LYS A 300 -3.41 3.60 -3.86
C LYS A 300 -2.38 4.73 -3.81
N CYS A 301 -2.83 5.98 -3.71
CA CYS A 301 -1.94 7.14 -3.64
C CYS A 301 -1.03 7.08 -2.40
N GLN A 302 -1.59 6.75 -1.24
CA GLN A 302 -0.85 6.64 0.00
C GLN A 302 0.23 5.55 -0.08
N LEU A 303 -0.07 4.43 -0.74
CA LEU A 303 0.88 3.35 -0.95
C LEU A 303 2.07 3.78 -1.83
N GLU A 304 1.81 4.52 -2.91
CA GLU A 304 2.87 5.10 -3.77
C GLU A 304 3.76 6.08 -2.97
N ILE A 305 3.16 6.94 -2.13
CA ILE A 305 3.89 7.87 -1.25
C ILE A 305 4.77 7.10 -0.25
N ASN A 306 4.22 6.08 0.42
CA ASN A 306 4.95 5.29 1.41
C ASN A 306 6.12 4.54 0.77
N PHE A 307 5.91 3.98 -0.43
CA PHE A 307 6.95 3.31 -1.18
C PHE A 307 8.09 4.27 -1.58
N ASN A 308 7.76 5.44 -2.14
CA ASN A 308 8.75 6.46 -2.52
C ASN A 308 9.56 6.96 -1.32
N THR A 309 8.90 7.12 -0.17
CA THR A 309 9.54 7.50 1.08
C THR A 309 10.51 6.41 1.56
N LEU A 310 10.11 5.14 1.53
CA LEU A 310 10.97 4.01 1.87
C LEU A 310 12.18 3.90 0.93
N GLN A 311 11.96 4.07 -0.37
CA GLN A 311 13.01 4.05 -1.40
C GLN A 311 14.06 5.15 -1.15
N THR A 312 13.59 6.35 -0.83
CA THR A 312 14.46 7.51 -0.53
C THR A 312 15.27 7.27 0.75
N LYS A 313 14.61 6.80 1.82
CA LYS A 313 15.29 6.47 3.09
C LYS A 313 16.39 5.41 2.90
N LEU A 314 16.14 4.37 2.11
CA LEU A 314 17.14 3.32 1.84
C LEU A 314 18.35 3.84 1.08
N ARG A 315 18.11 4.72 0.10
CA ARG A 315 19.17 5.36 -0.68
C ARG A 315 20.07 6.24 0.20
N LEU A 316 19.48 7.08 1.06
CA LEU A 316 20.23 7.94 1.98
C LEU A 316 21.11 7.16 2.97
N MET A 317 20.72 5.93 3.30
CA MET A 317 21.46 5.06 4.22
C MET A 317 22.49 4.14 3.53
N ASN A 318 22.72 4.28 2.22
CA ASN A 318 23.55 3.38 1.42
C ASN A 318 23.18 1.89 1.63
N ARG A 319 21.88 1.61 1.74
CA ARG A 319 21.35 0.24 1.86
C ARG A 319 20.75 -0.20 0.52
N PRO A 320 20.70 -1.52 0.25
CA PRO A 320 20.07 -2.04 -0.96
C PRO A 320 18.63 -1.55 -1.06
N ALA A 321 18.18 -1.27 -2.29
CA ALA A 321 16.80 -0.89 -2.56
C ALA A 321 15.84 -1.98 -2.07
N PHE A 322 14.70 -1.57 -1.53
CA PHE A 322 13.65 -2.52 -1.14
C PHE A 322 13.04 -3.09 -2.42
N MET A 323 13.36 -4.34 -2.70
CA MET A 323 12.78 -5.08 -3.81
C MET A 323 11.82 -6.11 -3.21
N PRO A 324 10.49 -5.91 -3.32
CA PRO A 324 9.53 -6.95 -2.95
C PRO A 324 9.78 -8.19 -3.83
N SER A 325 9.71 -9.40 -3.24
CA SER A 325 9.81 -10.69 -3.95
C SER A 325 8.94 -10.74 -5.22
N GLU A 326 9.37 -11.39 -6.31
CA GLU A 326 8.72 -11.42 -7.64
C GLU A 326 7.17 -11.39 -7.65
N GLY A 327 6.57 -10.59 -8.55
CA GLY A 327 5.11 -10.44 -8.73
C GLY A 327 4.42 -9.46 -7.77
N LYS A 328 5.20 -8.55 -7.17
CA LYS A 328 4.79 -7.64 -6.08
C LYS A 328 5.32 -6.22 -6.28
N LEU A 329 5.56 -5.81 -7.51
CA LEU A 329 6.04 -4.48 -7.85
C LEU A 329 4.89 -3.45 -7.73
N VAL A 330 5.22 -2.19 -7.47
CA VAL A 330 4.23 -1.10 -7.47
C VAL A 330 3.54 -0.99 -8.84
N SER A 331 4.24 -1.38 -9.92
CA SER A 331 3.67 -1.48 -11.28
C SER A 331 2.47 -2.41 -11.37
N ASP A 332 2.43 -3.47 -10.57
CA ASP A 332 1.37 -4.49 -10.64
C ASP A 332 0.04 -3.91 -10.15
N ILE A 333 0.09 -2.98 -9.20
CA ILE A 333 -1.07 -2.23 -8.72
C ILE A 333 -1.54 -1.24 -9.77
N GLY A 334 -0.61 -0.57 -10.46
CA GLY A 334 -0.92 0.30 -11.59
C GLY A 334 -1.67 -0.47 -12.68
N ASN A 335 -1.18 -1.66 -13.05
CA ASN A 335 -1.80 -2.53 -14.04
C ASN A 335 -3.18 -3.04 -13.59
N ALA A 336 -3.29 -3.56 -12.36
CA ALA A 336 -4.55 -4.04 -11.80
C ALA A 336 -5.60 -2.92 -11.70
N TRP A 337 -5.19 -1.70 -11.33
CA TRP A 337 -6.05 -0.53 -11.29
C TRP A 337 -6.51 -0.10 -12.70
N SER A 338 -5.63 -0.16 -13.70
CA SER A 338 -6.02 0.11 -15.09
C SER A 338 -7.02 -0.91 -15.61
N HIS A 339 -6.85 -2.19 -15.26
CA HIS A 339 -7.82 -3.24 -15.61
C HIS A 339 -9.19 -3.00 -14.96
N LEU A 340 -9.21 -2.57 -13.69
CA LEU A 340 -10.43 -2.14 -13.00
C LEU A 340 -11.12 -0.98 -13.74
N GLU A 341 -10.39 0.05 -14.14
CA GLU A 341 -10.95 1.19 -14.87
C GLU A 341 -11.54 0.79 -16.24
N GLN A 342 -10.92 -0.18 -16.93
CA GLN A 342 -11.45 -0.75 -18.16
C GLN A 342 -12.75 -1.53 -17.91
N ALA A 343 -12.79 -2.37 -16.87
CA ALA A 343 -13.98 -3.11 -16.47
C ALA A 343 -15.14 -2.18 -16.11
N GLU A 344 -14.86 -1.08 -15.38
CA GLU A 344 -15.85 -0.05 -15.04
C GLU A 344 -16.42 0.64 -16.28
N LYS A 345 -15.55 1.05 -17.21
CA LYS A 345 -15.99 1.69 -18.45
C LYS A 345 -16.89 0.75 -19.26
N GLY A 346 -16.49 -0.52 -19.38
CA GLY A 346 -17.29 -1.53 -20.05
C GLY A 346 -18.62 -1.82 -19.36
N TYR A 347 -18.66 -1.80 -18.02
CA TYR A 347 -19.88 -1.96 -17.23
C TYR A 347 -20.84 -0.79 -17.42
N GLU A 348 -20.34 0.45 -17.36
CA GLU A 348 -21.12 1.66 -17.58
C GLU A 348 -21.73 1.70 -18.99
N GLU A 349 -20.93 1.43 -20.02
CA GLU A 349 -21.40 1.37 -21.41
C GLU A 349 -22.48 0.29 -21.60
N TRP A 350 -22.26 -0.91 -21.05
CA TRP A 350 -23.23 -1.99 -21.09
C TRP A 350 -24.55 -1.62 -20.40
N LEU A 351 -24.49 -1.08 -19.17
CA LEU A 351 -25.68 -0.71 -18.40
C LEU A 351 -26.51 0.36 -19.11
N LEU A 352 -25.86 1.38 -19.65
CA LEU A 352 -26.55 2.46 -20.37
C LEU A 352 -27.14 1.98 -21.70
N ASN A 353 -26.47 1.06 -22.40
CA ASN A 353 -27.02 0.43 -23.61
C ASN A 353 -28.26 -0.40 -23.28
N GLU A 354 -28.21 -1.17 -22.20
CA GLU A 354 -29.30 -2.06 -21.80
C GLU A 354 -30.51 -1.29 -21.26
N ILE A 355 -30.29 -0.22 -20.48
CA ILE A 355 -31.37 0.70 -20.07
C ILE A 355 -32.04 1.33 -21.30
N ARG A 356 -31.26 1.85 -22.26
CA ARG A 356 -31.82 2.41 -23.50
C ARG A 356 -32.59 1.38 -24.33
N ARG A 357 -32.12 0.12 -24.35
CA ARG A 357 -32.81 -0.99 -25.01
C ARG A 357 -34.17 -1.24 -24.35
N LEU A 358 -34.22 -1.31 -23.02
CA LEU A 358 -35.46 -1.50 -22.26
C LEU A 358 -36.44 -0.33 -22.43
N GLU A 359 -35.96 0.92 -22.40
CA GLU A 359 -36.79 2.11 -22.67
C GLU A 359 -37.40 2.08 -24.08
N ARG A 360 -36.60 1.69 -25.08
CA ARG A 360 -37.08 1.52 -26.46
C ARG A 360 -38.12 0.42 -26.56
N LEU A 361 -37.90 -0.72 -25.89
CA LEU A 361 -38.85 -1.83 -25.84
C LEU A 361 -40.19 -1.40 -25.23
N ASP A 362 -40.18 -0.70 -24.10
CA ASP A 362 -41.41 -0.22 -23.46
C ASP A 362 -42.16 0.77 -24.37
N HIS A 363 -41.44 1.68 -25.02
CA HIS A 363 -42.03 2.63 -25.96
C HIS A 363 -42.65 1.92 -27.18
N LEU A 364 -41.93 0.98 -27.80
CA LEU A 364 -42.42 0.21 -28.95
C LEU A 364 -43.62 -0.66 -28.58
N ALA A 365 -43.60 -1.30 -27.41
CA ALA A 365 -44.70 -2.12 -26.92
C ALA A 365 -45.96 -1.29 -26.70
N GLU A 366 -45.85 -0.10 -26.11
CA GLU A 366 -46.98 0.82 -25.95
C GLU A 366 -47.49 1.33 -27.31
N LYS A 367 -46.58 1.70 -28.22
CA LYS A 367 -46.93 2.12 -29.58
C LYS A 367 -47.65 1.02 -30.36
N PHE A 368 -47.21 -0.23 -30.23
CA PHE A 368 -47.87 -1.41 -30.79
C PHE A 368 -49.28 -1.57 -30.23
N ARG A 369 -49.45 -1.55 -28.90
CA ARG A 369 -50.77 -1.66 -28.24
C ARG A 369 -51.74 -0.59 -28.71
N GLN A 370 -51.28 0.67 -28.79
CA GLN A 370 -52.12 1.78 -29.23
C GLN A 370 -52.53 1.63 -30.70
N LYS A 371 -51.58 1.35 -31.60
CA LYS A 371 -51.89 1.17 -33.03
C LYS A 371 -52.79 -0.03 -33.29
N ALA A 372 -52.53 -1.16 -32.63
CA ALA A 372 -53.37 -2.36 -32.71
C ALA A 372 -54.79 -2.09 -32.22
N LYS A 373 -54.96 -1.36 -31.10
CA LYS A 373 -56.27 -0.96 -30.57
C LYS A 373 -57.04 -0.07 -31.55
N ILE A 374 -56.36 0.92 -32.15
CA ILE A 374 -56.98 1.83 -33.13
C ILE A 374 -57.36 1.06 -34.41
N HIS A 375 -56.52 0.13 -34.87
CA HIS A 375 -56.83 -0.70 -36.02
C HIS A 375 -58.06 -1.58 -35.77
N LYS A 376 -58.10 -2.29 -34.64
CA LYS A 376 -59.25 -3.11 -34.25
C LYS A 376 -60.56 -2.31 -34.17
N SER A 377 -60.51 -1.10 -33.61
CA SER A 377 -61.69 -0.22 -33.57
C SER A 377 -62.19 0.19 -34.96
N TRP A 378 -61.33 0.20 -35.97
CA TRP A 378 -61.71 0.53 -37.35
C TRP A 378 -62.24 -0.70 -38.11
N THR A 379 -61.73 -1.90 -37.83
CA THR A 379 -62.21 -3.15 -38.45
C THR A 379 -63.56 -3.60 -37.89
N GLU A 380 -63.90 -3.21 -36.67
CA GLU A 380 -65.18 -3.51 -36.02
C GLU A 380 -66.39 -3.18 -36.94
N GLY A 381 -67.19 -4.20 -37.26
CA GLY A 381 -68.39 -4.09 -38.10
C GLY A 381 -68.15 -4.06 -39.61
N LYS A 382 -66.91 -3.89 -40.09
CA LYS A 382 -66.60 -3.85 -41.54
C LYS A 382 -66.82 -5.20 -42.22
N GLN A 383 -66.46 -6.29 -41.56
CA GLN A 383 -66.74 -7.65 -42.04
C GLN A 383 -68.24 -7.86 -42.29
N GLN A 384 -69.08 -7.49 -41.32
CA GLN A 384 -70.53 -7.64 -41.42
C GLN A 384 -71.10 -6.78 -42.55
N MET A 385 -70.60 -5.55 -42.71
CA MET A 385 -70.98 -4.67 -43.81
C MET A 385 -70.63 -5.25 -45.18
N LEU A 386 -69.44 -5.85 -45.34
CA LEU A 386 -68.99 -6.40 -46.61
C LEU A 386 -69.80 -7.65 -47.04
N GLN A 387 -70.19 -8.47 -46.07
CA GLN A 387 -70.92 -9.73 -46.32
C GLN A 387 -72.43 -9.54 -46.56
N GLN A 388 -72.98 -8.33 -46.39
CA GLN A 388 -74.39 -8.07 -46.66
C GLN A 388 -74.74 -8.27 -48.14
N LYS A 389 -75.91 -8.86 -48.42
CA LYS A 389 -76.41 -9.09 -49.78
C LYS A 389 -77.51 -8.09 -50.17
N ASP A 390 -77.37 -6.86 -49.71
CA ASP A 390 -78.27 -5.73 -49.97
C ASP A 390 -78.42 -5.38 -51.46
N TYR A 391 -77.48 -5.80 -52.30
CA TYR A 391 -77.52 -5.56 -53.75
C TYR A 391 -78.45 -6.49 -54.54
N GLU A 392 -78.99 -7.56 -53.93
CA GLU A 392 -79.81 -8.55 -54.65
C GLU A 392 -81.24 -8.05 -54.94
N SER A 393 -81.76 -7.09 -54.16
CA SER A 393 -83.17 -6.67 -54.20
C SER A 393 -83.38 -5.18 -54.44
N VAL A 394 -82.44 -4.51 -55.09
CA VAL A 394 -82.46 -3.04 -55.29
C VAL A 394 -82.65 -2.65 -56.75
N SER A 395 -83.12 -1.42 -56.97
CA SER A 395 -83.22 -0.84 -58.31
C SER A 395 -81.83 -0.51 -58.88
N LEU A 396 -81.74 -0.33 -60.21
CA LEU A 396 -80.48 0.02 -60.88
C LEU A 396 -79.87 1.32 -60.33
N ALA A 397 -80.69 2.31 -59.99
CA ALA A 397 -80.23 3.58 -59.41
C ALA A 397 -79.64 3.41 -58.01
N GLU A 398 -80.30 2.62 -57.16
CA GLU A 398 -79.82 2.29 -55.81
C GLU A 398 -78.54 1.44 -55.86
N LEU A 399 -78.44 0.51 -56.80
CA LEU A 399 -77.24 -0.30 -57.01
C LEU A 399 -76.03 0.56 -57.42
N LYS A 400 -76.21 1.52 -58.32
CA LYS A 400 -75.15 2.48 -58.69
C LYS A 400 -74.72 3.34 -57.49
N ALA A 401 -75.64 3.68 -56.60
CA ALA A 401 -75.30 4.36 -55.35
C ALA A 401 -74.51 3.46 -54.39
N LEU A 402 -74.83 2.17 -54.29
CA LEU A 402 -74.07 1.19 -53.51
C LEU A 402 -72.65 0.98 -54.06
N LEU A 403 -72.48 0.91 -55.38
CA LEU A 403 -71.18 0.84 -56.03
C LEU A 403 -70.30 2.05 -55.68
N LYS A 404 -70.85 3.27 -55.74
CA LYS A 404 -70.12 4.48 -55.36
C LYS A 404 -69.74 4.50 -53.87
N LYS A 405 -70.61 4.01 -52.99
CA LYS A 405 -70.28 3.83 -51.56
C LYS A 405 -69.17 2.79 -51.37
N HIS A 406 -69.18 1.72 -52.16
CA HIS A 406 -68.16 0.68 -52.11
C HIS A 406 -66.80 1.18 -52.62
N GLU A 407 -66.78 1.96 -53.70
CA GLU A 407 -65.56 2.63 -54.19
C GLU A 407 -64.97 3.58 -53.14
N ALA A 408 -65.81 4.33 -52.43
CA ALA A 408 -65.35 5.16 -51.30
C ALA A 408 -64.76 4.32 -50.16
N PHE A 409 -65.33 3.13 -49.90
CA PHE A 409 -64.77 2.19 -48.94
C PHE A 409 -63.43 1.59 -49.40
N GLU A 410 -63.27 1.23 -50.68
CA GLU A 410 -62.00 0.76 -51.24
C GLU A 410 -60.89 1.82 -51.08
N SER A 411 -61.23 3.10 -51.30
CA SER A 411 -60.30 4.21 -51.08
C SER A 411 -59.91 4.37 -49.60
N ASP A 412 -60.85 4.20 -48.67
CA ASP A 412 -60.58 4.23 -47.21
C ASP A 412 -59.73 3.03 -46.78
N LEU A 413 -60.04 1.84 -47.30
CA LEU A 413 -59.25 0.63 -47.10
C LEU A 413 -57.81 0.81 -47.58
N ALA A 414 -57.60 1.35 -48.79
CA ALA A 414 -56.26 1.62 -49.30
C ALA A 414 -55.46 2.60 -48.41
N ALA A 415 -56.11 3.61 -47.83
CA ALA A 415 -55.46 4.56 -46.92
C ALA A 415 -55.03 3.91 -45.58
N HIS A 416 -55.61 2.77 -45.22
CA HIS A 416 -55.30 2.04 -43.98
C HIS A 416 -54.18 0.99 -44.15
N GLN A 417 -53.73 0.70 -45.36
CA GLN A 417 -52.64 -0.26 -45.66
C GLN A 417 -51.34 0.08 -44.91
N ASP A 418 -50.87 1.32 -45.01
CA ASP A 418 -49.65 1.80 -44.34
C ASP A 418 -49.72 1.61 -42.81
N ARG A 419 -50.93 1.66 -42.22
CA ARG A 419 -51.11 1.44 -40.78
C ARG A 419 -50.81 -0.01 -40.39
N VAL A 420 -51.25 -0.98 -41.19
CA VAL A 420 -51.01 -2.42 -40.94
C VAL A 420 -49.53 -2.74 -41.12
N GLU A 421 -48.90 -2.22 -42.17
CA GLU A 421 -47.46 -2.36 -42.40
C GLU A 421 -46.64 -1.80 -41.24
N GLN A 422 -47.01 -0.64 -40.69
CA GLN A 422 -46.35 -0.09 -39.51
C GLN A 422 -46.55 -0.94 -38.26
N ILE A 423 -47.72 -1.57 -38.06
CA ILE A 423 -47.96 -2.48 -36.93
C ILE A 423 -47.05 -3.70 -37.04
N ALA A 424 -46.97 -4.31 -38.23
CA ALA A 424 -46.09 -5.45 -38.50
C ALA A 424 -44.60 -5.09 -38.33
N ALA A 425 -44.17 -3.92 -38.82
CA ALA A 425 -42.80 -3.44 -38.66
C ALA A 425 -42.43 -3.25 -37.18
N ILE A 426 -43.32 -2.68 -36.36
CA ILE A 426 -43.10 -2.52 -34.92
C ILE A 426 -43.03 -3.88 -34.22
N ALA A 427 -43.89 -4.83 -34.60
CA ALA A 427 -43.85 -6.19 -34.06
C ALA A 427 -42.51 -6.87 -34.38
N GLN A 428 -42.01 -6.74 -35.61
CA GLN A 428 -40.70 -7.26 -35.99
C GLN A 428 -39.56 -6.61 -35.19
N GLU A 429 -39.58 -5.29 -35.02
CA GLU A 429 -38.57 -4.58 -34.22
C GLU A 429 -38.58 -5.05 -32.74
N LEU A 430 -39.75 -5.35 -32.18
CA LEU A 430 -39.88 -5.93 -30.84
C LEU A 430 -39.30 -7.36 -30.75
N ASN A 431 -39.39 -8.16 -31.83
CA ASN A 431 -38.73 -9.46 -31.93
C ASN A 431 -37.20 -9.30 -31.94
N ASP A 432 -36.69 -8.43 -32.81
CA ASP A 432 -35.25 -8.21 -33.00
C ASP A 432 -34.57 -7.74 -31.70
N LEU A 433 -35.31 -7.00 -30.88
CA LEU A 433 -34.86 -6.51 -29.58
C LEU A 433 -35.11 -7.51 -28.43
N ASN A 434 -35.59 -8.73 -28.67
CA ASN A 434 -35.89 -9.74 -27.66
C ASN A 434 -36.82 -9.22 -26.55
N TYR A 435 -37.99 -8.68 -26.92
CA TYR A 435 -39.02 -8.32 -25.96
C TYR A 435 -39.48 -9.55 -25.14
N HIS A 436 -39.87 -9.35 -23.87
CA HIS A 436 -40.22 -10.48 -22.99
C HIS A 436 -41.54 -11.17 -23.40
N ASP A 437 -42.49 -10.40 -23.93
CA ASP A 437 -43.82 -10.88 -24.34
C ASP A 437 -44.00 -10.87 -25.87
N VAL A 438 -42.92 -11.26 -26.59
CA VAL A 438 -42.92 -11.36 -28.05
C VAL A 438 -43.99 -12.31 -28.57
N ALA A 439 -44.29 -13.39 -27.85
CA ALA A 439 -45.28 -14.38 -28.27
C ALA A 439 -46.68 -13.74 -28.42
N SER A 440 -47.12 -12.97 -27.42
CA SER A 440 -48.39 -12.25 -27.44
C SER A 440 -48.44 -11.20 -28.56
N VAL A 441 -47.34 -10.44 -28.74
CA VAL A 441 -47.22 -9.45 -29.83
C VAL A 441 -47.35 -10.11 -31.20
N ASN A 442 -46.67 -11.24 -31.43
CA ASN A 442 -46.71 -11.96 -32.70
C ASN A 442 -48.08 -12.57 -32.98
N THR A 443 -48.72 -13.18 -31.97
CA THR A 443 -50.10 -13.67 -32.11
C THR A 443 -51.05 -12.53 -32.49
N LYS A 444 -50.96 -11.39 -31.80
CA LYS A 444 -51.82 -10.23 -32.08
C LYS A 444 -51.56 -9.61 -33.45
N CYS A 445 -50.28 -9.53 -33.86
CA CYS A 445 -49.90 -9.03 -35.18
C CYS A 445 -50.44 -9.95 -36.28
N LYS A 446 -50.32 -11.27 -36.09
CA LYS A 446 -50.83 -12.25 -37.03
C LYS A 446 -52.36 -12.16 -37.17
N GLU A 447 -53.09 -12.07 -36.06
CA GLU A 447 -54.55 -11.87 -36.09
C GLU A 447 -54.94 -10.63 -36.91
N ILE A 448 -54.20 -9.53 -36.79
CA ILE A 448 -54.45 -8.29 -37.54
C ILE A 448 -54.16 -8.47 -39.03
N CYS A 449 -53.06 -9.15 -39.39
CA CYS A 449 -52.73 -9.43 -40.78
C CYS A 449 -53.75 -10.37 -41.42
N ASP A 450 -54.13 -11.45 -40.73
CA ASP A 450 -55.13 -12.40 -41.20
C ASP A 450 -56.50 -11.69 -41.39
N GLU A 451 -56.93 -10.85 -40.43
CA GLU A 451 -58.16 -10.04 -40.55
C GLU A 451 -58.11 -9.03 -41.71
N TRP A 452 -56.93 -8.48 -42.00
CA TRP A 452 -56.73 -7.56 -43.12
C TRP A 452 -56.82 -8.24 -44.48
N ASP A 453 -56.19 -9.41 -44.61
CA ASP A 453 -56.23 -10.22 -45.82
C ASP A 453 -57.68 -10.66 -46.12
N ASP A 454 -58.41 -11.11 -45.10
CA ASP A 454 -59.84 -11.45 -45.19
C ASP A 454 -60.71 -10.26 -45.64
N LEU A 455 -60.48 -9.06 -45.06
CA LEU A 455 -61.18 -7.84 -45.47
C LEU A 455 -60.90 -7.49 -46.94
N GLY A 456 -59.67 -7.66 -47.40
CA GLY A 456 -59.29 -7.49 -48.80
C GLY A 456 -60.07 -8.44 -49.73
N GLU A 457 -60.15 -9.72 -49.37
CA GLU A 457 -60.86 -10.74 -50.13
C GLU A 457 -62.38 -10.48 -50.18
N TRP A 458 -63.02 -10.16 -49.04
CA TRP A 458 -64.45 -9.83 -49.01
C TRP A 458 -64.76 -8.55 -49.77
N THR A 459 -63.85 -7.58 -49.79
CA THR A 459 -64.01 -6.35 -50.57
C THR A 459 -64.04 -6.67 -52.06
N GLN A 460 -63.08 -7.44 -52.57
CA GLN A 460 -63.08 -7.85 -53.98
C GLN A 460 -64.29 -8.72 -54.34
N THR A 461 -64.64 -9.68 -53.49
CA THR A 461 -65.82 -10.54 -53.70
C THR A 461 -67.12 -9.73 -53.79
N ARG A 462 -67.27 -8.71 -52.92
CA ARG A 462 -68.41 -7.81 -52.94
C ARG A 462 -68.43 -6.94 -54.20
N LYS A 463 -67.28 -6.39 -54.60
CA LYS A 463 -67.13 -5.61 -55.84
C LYS A 463 -67.57 -6.39 -57.06
N ASP A 464 -67.09 -7.62 -57.19
CA ASP A 464 -67.43 -8.50 -58.31
C ASP A 464 -68.94 -8.83 -58.33
N SER A 465 -69.52 -9.07 -57.15
CA SER A 465 -70.95 -9.32 -57.00
C SER A 465 -71.80 -8.10 -57.38
N LEU A 466 -71.42 -6.91 -56.91
CA LEU A 466 -72.07 -5.64 -57.26
C LEU A 466 -72.01 -5.36 -58.76
N SER A 467 -70.82 -5.49 -59.36
CA SER A 467 -70.62 -5.25 -60.80
C SER A 467 -71.36 -6.28 -61.67
N ARG A 468 -71.43 -7.54 -61.23
CA ARG A 468 -72.21 -8.58 -61.92
C ARG A 468 -73.70 -8.23 -61.90
N THR A 469 -74.25 -7.86 -60.74
CA THR A 469 -75.66 -7.48 -60.63
C THR A 469 -75.96 -6.20 -61.42
N GLU A 470 -75.03 -5.25 -61.48
CA GLU A 470 -75.17 -4.03 -62.28
C GLU A 470 -75.32 -4.38 -63.76
N LYS A 471 -74.44 -5.22 -64.31
CA LYS A 471 -74.52 -5.66 -65.71
C LYS A 471 -75.85 -6.35 -66.02
N VAL A 472 -76.37 -7.16 -65.10
CA VAL A 472 -77.67 -7.84 -65.27
C VAL A 472 -78.81 -6.83 -65.30
N LEU A 473 -78.85 -5.90 -64.34
CA LEU A 473 -79.90 -4.87 -64.30
C LEU A 473 -79.82 -3.89 -65.48
N GLU A 474 -78.63 -3.51 -65.93
CA GLU A 474 -78.45 -2.68 -67.14
C GLU A 474 -78.94 -3.41 -68.40
N THR A 475 -78.69 -4.71 -68.50
CA THR A 475 -79.20 -5.53 -69.62
C THR A 475 -80.72 -5.60 -69.59
N ILE A 476 -81.33 -5.80 -68.42
CA ILE A 476 -82.78 -5.82 -68.25
C ILE A 476 -83.39 -4.45 -68.61
N ASP A 477 -82.81 -3.34 -68.13
CA ASP A 477 -83.26 -1.99 -68.44
C ASP A 477 -83.17 -1.70 -69.96
N HIS A 478 -82.07 -2.12 -70.59
CA HIS A 478 -81.89 -1.99 -72.03
C HIS A 478 -82.97 -2.78 -72.82
N LEU A 479 -83.26 -4.01 -72.42
CA LEU A 479 -84.30 -4.84 -73.05
C LEU A 479 -85.69 -4.24 -72.85
N TYR A 480 -86.01 -3.69 -71.67
CA TYR A 480 -87.26 -2.97 -71.44
C TYR A 480 -87.36 -1.72 -72.33
N LEU A 481 -86.27 -0.98 -72.50
CA LEU A 481 -86.22 0.18 -73.38
C LEU A 481 -86.42 -0.22 -74.85
N GLU A 482 -85.77 -1.29 -75.32
CA GLU A 482 -85.99 -1.82 -76.67
C GLU A 482 -87.43 -2.27 -76.89
N PHE A 483 -88.00 -3.01 -75.93
CA PHE A 483 -89.39 -3.43 -75.97
C PHE A 483 -90.32 -2.23 -76.04
N ALA A 484 -90.15 -1.22 -75.16
CA ALA A 484 -90.97 -0.02 -75.15
C ALA A 484 -90.88 0.76 -76.49
N LYS A 485 -89.68 0.86 -77.06
CA LYS A 485 -89.45 1.51 -78.37
C LYS A 485 -90.15 0.79 -79.52
N ARG A 486 -90.24 -0.54 -79.49
CA ARG A 486 -90.92 -1.33 -80.54
C ARG A 486 -92.43 -1.43 -80.30
N ALA A 487 -92.84 -1.56 -79.04
CA ALA A 487 -94.24 -1.69 -78.64
C ALA A 487 -95.02 -0.40 -78.88
N ALA A 488 -94.42 0.78 -78.68
CA ALA A 488 -95.13 2.04 -78.89
C ALA A 488 -95.64 2.23 -80.33
N PRO A 489 -94.81 2.14 -81.39
CA PRO A 489 -95.28 2.17 -82.78
C PRO A 489 -96.22 1.00 -83.12
N PHE A 490 -95.97 -0.19 -82.57
CA PHE A 490 -96.80 -1.36 -82.82
C PHE A 490 -98.22 -1.21 -82.24
N ASN A 491 -98.35 -0.66 -81.03
CA ASN A 491 -99.65 -0.33 -80.45
C ASN A 491 -100.37 0.72 -81.29
N THR A 492 -99.68 1.79 -81.71
CA THR A 492 -100.27 2.78 -82.62
C THR A 492 -100.74 2.15 -83.93
N TRP A 493 -99.98 1.21 -84.48
CA TRP A 493 -100.38 0.44 -85.66
C TRP A 493 -101.60 -0.45 -85.40
N MET A 494 -101.65 -1.16 -84.26
CA MET A 494 -102.80 -1.99 -83.90
C MET A 494 -104.07 -1.17 -83.71
N ASP A 495 -103.97 -0.02 -83.02
CA ASP A 495 -105.07 0.92 -82.83
C ASP A 495 -105.59 1.41 -84.19
N GLY A 496 -104.68 1.85 -85.07
CA GLY A 496 -105.05 2.26 -86.44
C GLY A 496 -105.66 1.12 -87.27
N ALA A 497 -105.11 -0.09 -87.21
CA ALA A 497 -105.66 -1.25 -87.91
C ALA A 497 -107.04 -1.66 -87.37
N ALA A 498 -107.28 -1.51 -86.07
CA ALA A 498 -108.58 -1.76 -85.46
C ALA A 498 -109.61 -0.71 -85.87
N GLU A 499 -109.22 0.57 -85.92
CA GLU A 499 -110.04 1.66 -86.47
C GLU A 499 -110.39 1.39 -87.94
N ASP A 500 -109.40 1.08 -88.79
CA ASP A 500 -109.60 0.78 -90.22
C ASP A 500 -110.58 -0.39 -90.45
N LEU A 501 -110.47 -1.45 -89.64
CA LEU A 501 -111.36 -2.62 -89.71
C LEU A 501 -112.77 -2.31 -89.23
N GLN A 502 -112.93 -1.43 -88.24
CA GLN A 502 -114.25 -0.94 -87.80
C GLN A 502 -114.88 -0.01 -88.85
N ASP A 503 -114.10 0.86 -89.48
CA ASP A 503 -114.55 1.73 -90.56
C ASP A 503 -115.05 0.93 -91.77
N MET A 504 -114.40 -0.19 -92.12
CA MET A 504 -114.91 -1.10 -93.15
C MET A 504 -116.34 -1.59 -92.83
N PHE A 505 -116.64 -1.89 -91.57
CA PHE A 505 -117.99 -2.31 -91.16
C PHE A 505 -119.00 -1.16 -91.14
N ILE A 506 -118.59 0.06 -90.75
CA ILE A 506 -119.45 1.25 -90.76
C ILE A 506 -119.82 1.64 -92.19
N VAL A 507 -118.89 1.56 -93.15
CA VAL A 507 -119.16 1.85 -94.57
C VAL A 507 -120.10 0.80 -95.21
N HIS A 508 -120.18 -0.41 -94.66
CA HIS A 508 -121.04 -1.50 -95.17
C HIS A 508 -122.35 -1.68 -94.37
N THR A 509 -122.65 -0.79 -93.42
CA THR A 509 -123.90 -0.82 -92.61
C THR A 509 -124.76 0.44 -92.75
N ILE A 510 -124.38 1.37 -93.63
CA ILE A 510 -125.23 2.49 -94.05
C ILE A 510 -125.99 2.06 -95.32
N ASP A 511 -127.13 1.39 -95.13
CA ASP A 511 -128.24 1.37 -96.08
C ASP A 511 -129.33 2.34 -95.60
#